data_AF-A7SFP6-F1
#
_entry.id   AF-A7SFP6-F1
#
_cell.length_a   1.000
_cell.length_b   1.000
_cell.length_c   1.000
_cell.angle_alpha   90.00
_cell.angle_beta   90.00
_cell.angle_gamma   90.00
#
_symmetry.space_group_name_H-M   'P 1'
#
loop_
_entity.id
_entity.type
_entity.pdbx_description
1 polymer ?
#
loop_
_entity_poly.entity_id
_entity_poly.type
_entity_poly.pdbx_seq_one_letter_code
_entity_poly.pdbx_strand_id
1 'polypeptide(L)' 'FFLMHDYDNNSRLDGLEILNSLSHNHHEQDAEHNKEQSQEQLISFVDLILNDQDLDKDGYISYAEFIR' A
#
# COMPACT_ATOMS: atom_id res chain seq x y z
N PHE A 1 9.71 1.48 7.25
CA PHE A 1 8.49 1.14 6.49
C PHE A 1 8.77 1.22 5.01
N PHE A 2 9.09 2.40 4.46
CA PHE A 2 9.42 2.62 3.04
C PHE A 2 10.41 1.59 2.46
N LEU A 3 11.68 1.60 2.90
CA LEU A 3 12.71 0.66 2.41
C LEU A 3 12.43 -0.83 2.72
N MET A 4 11.51 -1.13 3.64
CA MET A 4 11.16 -2.52 3.95
C MET A 4 10.14 -3.10 2.95
N HIS A 5 9.44 -2.24 2.21
CA HIS A 5 8.40 -2.63 1.26
C HIS A 5 8.71 -2.24 -0.19
N ASP A 6 9.83 -1.56 -0.43
CA ASP A 6 10.43 -1.38 -1.75
C ASP A 6 11.12 -2.70 -2.16
N TYR A 7 10.37 -3.59 -2.83
CA TYR A 7 10.79 -4.95 -3.14
C TYR A 7 11.69 -5.01 -4.37
N ASP A 8 11.51 -4.10 -5.32
CA ASP A 8 12.32 -4.03 -6.53
C ASP A 8 13.54 -3.09 -6.39
N ASN A 9 13.66 -2.38 -5.26
CA ASN A 9 14.73 -1.45 -4.91
C ASN A 9 14.81 -0.24 -5.85
N ASN A 10 13.68 0.23 -6.36
CA ASN A 10 13.61 1.41 -7.24
C ASN A 10 13.50 2.75 -6.46
N SER A 11 13.46 2.70 -5.12
CA SER A 11 13.28 3.85 -4.22
C SER A 11 11.94 4.57 -4.37
N ARG A 12 10.89 3.82 -4.74
CA ARG A 12 9.51 4.24 -4.85
C ARG A 12 8.63 3.10 -4.33
N LEU A 13 7.36 3.41 -4.03
CA LEU A 13 6.37 2.40 -3.66
C LEU A 13 5.25 2.38 -4.69
N ASP A 14 4.98 1.22 -5.27
CA ASP A 14 3.81 1.00 -6.10
C ASP A 14 2.59 0.49 -5.30
N GLY A 15 1.41 0.48 -5.95
CA GLY A 15 0.17 0.04 -5.31
C GLY A 15 0.21 -1.42 -4.80
N LEU A 16 0.95 -2.32 -5.44
CA LEU A 16 1.08 -3.71 -5.01
C LEU A 16 2.00 -3.83 -3.79
N GLU A 17 3.07 -3.05 -3.75
CA GLU A 17 3.98 -2.97 -2.59
C GLU A 17 3.25 -2.42 -1.36
N ILE A 18 2.45 -1.36 -1.54
CA ILE A 18 1.59 -0.82 -0.49
C ILE A 18 0.54 -1.86 -0.06
N LEU A 19 -0.16 -2.50 -1.01
CA LEU A 19 -1.15 -3.53 -0.72
C LEU A 19 -0.56 -4.68 0.09
N ASN A 20 0.62 -5.17 -0.29
CA ASN A 20 1.32 -6.25 0.39
C ASN A 20 1.74 -5.86 1.82
N SER A 21 2.17 -4.61 2.02
CA SER A 21 2.53 -4.06 3.34
C SER A 21 1.33 -4.01 4.31
N LEU A 22 0.15 -3.66 3.79
CA LEU A 22 -1.09 -3.56 4.57
C LEU A 22 -1.68 -4.95 4.85
N SER A 23 -1.60 -5.86 3.88
CA SER A 23 -2.07 -7.25 4.01
C SER A 23 -1.35 -8.00 5.13
N HIS A 24 -0.05 -7.76 5.33
CA HIS A 24 0.73 -8.38 6.40
C HIS A 24 0.30 -7.98 7.82
N ASN A 25 -0.28 -6.79 8.02
CA ASN A 25 -0.81 -6.38 9.34
C ASN A 25 -2.21 -6.95 9.63
N HIS A 26 -2.93 -7.41 8.60
CA HIS A 26 -4.34 -7.82 8.72
C HIS A 26 -4.51 -9.33 8.96
N HIS A 27 -3.48 -10.13 8.67
CA HIS A 27 -3.52 -11.59 8.87
C HIS A 27 -3.50 -12.04 10.35
N GLU A 28 -3.16 -11.17 11.30
CA GLU A 28 -3.13 -11.55 12.72
C GLU A 28 -4.46 -11.35 13.47
N GLN A 29 -5.43 -10.62 12.90
CA GLN A 29 -6.65 -10.24 13.64
C GLN A 29 -7.93 -10.97 13.23
N ASP A 30 -8.11 -11.35 11.96
CA ASP A 30 -9.39 -11.88 11.47
C ASP A 30 -9.24 -13.27 10.82
N ALA A 31 -9.09 -14.28 11.67
CA ALA A 31 -9.31 -15.65 11.27
C ALA A 31 -10.83 -15.90 11.09
N GLU A 32 -11.23 -16.18 9.84
CA GLU A 32 -12.41 -16.98 9.43
C GLU A 32 -13.72 -16.33 8.98
N HIS A 33 -13.91 -15.00 8.97
CA HIS A 33 -15.11 -14.44 8.32
C HIS A 33 -14.76 -13.15 7.56
N ASN A 34 -14.98 -13.13 6.23
CA ASN A 34 -14.85 -11.96 5.33
C ASN A 34 -13.48 -11.61 4.69
N LYS A 35 -12.78 -12.62 4.15
CA LYS A 35 -11.57 -12.41 3.32
C LYS A 35 -11.77 -11.62 2.02
N GLU A 36 -12.96 -11.67 1.41
CA GLU A 36 -13.24 -10.92 0.17
C GLU A 36 -13.58 -9.46 0.46
N GLN A 37 -14.43 -9.20 1.46
CA GLN A 37 -14.74 -7.83 1.89
C GLN A 37 -13.49 -7.11 2.44
N SER A 38 -12.57 -7.82 3.11
CA SER A 38 -11.32 -7.22 3.57
C SER A 38 -10.37 -6.87 2.43
N GLN A 39 -10.34 -7.64 1.35
CA GLN A 39 -9.52 -7.32 0.17
C GLN A 39 -10.01 -6.08 -0.57
N GLU A 40 -11.32 -5.94 -0.79
CA GLU A 40 -11.89 -4.74 -1.43
C GLU A 40 -11.62 -3.47 -0.59
N GLN A 41 -11.67 -3.60 0.74
CA GLN A 41 -11.32 -2.51 1.65
C GLN A 41 -9.84 -2.16 1.57
N LEU A 42 -8.95 -3.16 1.52
CA LEU A 42 -7.51 -2.93 1.36
C LEU A 42 -7.20 -2.24 0.02
N ILE A 43 -7.82 -2.67 -1.07
CA ILE A 43 -7.68 -2.04 -2.39
C ILE A 43 -8.15 -0.58 -2.32
N SER A 44 -9.34 -0.33 -1.74
CA SER A 44 -9.86 1.02 -1.57
C SER A 44 -8.94 1.91 -0.73
N PHE A 45 -8.25 1.32 0.25
CA PHE A 45 -7.29 2.03 1.09
C PHE A 45 -6.01 2.37 0.32
N VAL A 46 -5.50 1.44 -0.51
CA VAL A 46 -4.37 1.69 -1.41
C VAL A 46 -4.71 2.81 -2.40
N ASP A 47 -5.89 2.77 -3.03
CA ASP A 47 -6.35 3.81 -3.95
C ASP A 47 -6.40 5.19 -3.27
N LEU A 48 -6.84 5.23 -2.00
CA LEU A 48 -6.88 6.47 -1.23
C LEU A 48 -5.48 7.01 -0.92
N ILE A 49 -4.53 6.14 -0.56
CA ILE A 49 -3.13 6.54 -0.32
C ILE A 49 -2.52 7.09 -1.61
N LEU A 50 -2.66 6.37 -2.73
CA LEU A 50 -2.14 6.82 -4.02
C LEU A 50 -2.74 8.16 -4.41
N ASN A 51 -4.06 8.33 -4.32
CA ASN A 51 -4.70 9.60 -4.69
C ASN A 51 -4.25 10.80 -3.82
N ASP A 52 -3.81 10.58 -2.59
CA ASP A 52 -3.35 11.63 -1.68
C ASP A 52 -1.85 11.93 -1.81
N GLN A 53 -1.04 10.89 -2.00
CA GLN A 53 0.42 10.95 -1.91
C GLN A 53 1.12 10.95 -3.28
N ASP A 54 0.55 10.35 -4.31
CA ASP A 54 1.06 10.40 -5.69
C ASP A 54 0.68 11.76 -6.31
N LEU A 55 1.58 12.73 -6.17
CA LEU A 55 1.31 14.12 -6.51
C LEU A 55 1.56 14.41 -7.98
N ASP A 56 2.52 13.72 -8.59
CA ASP A 56 2.83 13.84 -10.01
C ASP A 56 2.06 12.86 -10.89
N LYS A 57 1.32 11.93 -10.28
CA LYS A 57 0.42 10.94 -10.91
C LYS A 57 1.16 9.96 -11.80
N ASP A 58 2.37 9.59 -11.40
CA ASP A 58 3.19 8.61 -12.13
C ASP A 58 2.87 7.14 -11.74
N GLY A 59 1.99 6.94 -10.76
CA GLY A 59 1.57 5.63 -10.27
C GLY A 59 2.45 5.09 -9.14
N TYR A 60 3.41 5.88 -8.65
CA TYR A 60 4.29 5.54 -7.56
C TYR A 60 4.26 6.60 -6.46
N ILE A 61 4.69 6.21 -5.26
CA ILE A 61 5.00 7.16 -4.18
C ILE A 61 6.51 7.19 -4.02
N SER A 62 7.13 8.29 -4.44
CA SER A 62 8.54 8.53 -4.20
C SER A 62 8.83 8.79 -2.71
N TYR A 63 10.08 8.66 -2.30
CA TYR A 63 10.46 9.01 -0.92
C TYR A 63 10.13 10.47 -0.56
N ALA A 64 10.21 11.38 -1.54
CA ALA A 64 9.91 12.79 -1.33
C ALA A 64 8.41 13.04 -1.10
N GLU A 65 7.55 12.28 -1.77
CA GLU A 65 6.11 12.28 -1.55
C GLU A 65 5.74 11.62 -0.22
N PHE A 66 6.37 10.49 0.12
CA PHE A 66 6.11 9.75 1.36
C PHE A 66 6.38 10.54 2.65
N ILE A 67 7.37 11.45 2.66
CA ILE A 67 7.72 12.24 3.85
C ILE A 67 6.95 13.55 3.99
N ARG A 68 6.06 13.85 3.04
CA ARG A 68 5.34 15.11 2.98
C ARG A 68 4.18 15.17 3.97
#